data_AF-A0A7W4DWA8-F1
#
_entry.id   AF-A0A7W4DWA8-F1
#
_cell.length_a   1.000
_cell.length_b   1.000
_cell.length_c   1.000
_cell.angle_alpha   90.00
_cell.angle_beta   90.00
_cell.angle_gamma   90.00
#
_symmetry.space_group_name_H-M   'P 1'
#
loop_
_entity.id
_entity.type
_entity.pdbx_description
1 polymer ?
#
loop_
_entity_poly.entity_id
_entity_poly.type
_entity_poly.pdbx_seq_one_letter_code
_entity_poly.pdbx_strand_id
1 'polypeptide(L)'
;MASEVYVYLSIGSNIFPRGVYLATIRKALRERFGGIVKESSIYETTPWGFEADLPFLNQVVLVRTSKSPVEVLREVQDIERGLGRHRDEGGYSSRTADIDILLYGEERISTPELQVPHPHMLERRFVLAPLAEVDGEGVSASSGKSWRELLEACTDKGEARRTEDPAGQERAMMTSVVADGGATTAKWVSVDATGTKCRYTSRGMNPLYVDADGVEREVRNIFGDEYFRLGVGRVSFYGAACGENQRGDVLLEGLQRVFPLAEVQVDSDMVMAAIATWGHGAEVPHGGGIVAILGTGSNACYLDRGKPVYVTPSVGFLFGDEGSGAWFGKRIVRDWLYSALPKSLEEGVRTMLVKDFGESSLEEMRGMASIVERAYHGVHPSAWFSGFAKVMEPHRGEEYVSRLLAEGFGEFARFFLQPLKEKGGDEVRAVGSVAWYYRDALGAACERVGMRLGKVVKDPLGEVVGW
;
A
#
# COMPACT_ATOMS: atom_id res chain seq x y z
N MET A 1 -1.48 -42.08 -1.54
CA MET A 1 -0.83 -40.76 -1.43
C MET A 1 0.00 -40.58 -2.68
N ALA A 2 -0.18 -39.51 -3.44
CA ALA A 2 0.67 -39.24 -4.61
C ALA A 2 2.12 -39.08 -4.12
N SER A 3 3.07 -39.74 -4.78
CA SER A 3 4.49 -39.58 -4.46
C SER A 3 4.95 -38.17 -4.82
N GLU A 4 5.60 -37.48 -3.89
CA GLU A 4 6.21 -36.19 -4.18
C GLU A 4 7.39 -36.36 -5.14
N VAL A 5 7.55 -35.40 -6.05
CA VAL A 5 8.61 -35.37 -7.06
C VAL A 5 9.29 -34.00 -7.08
N TYR A 6 10.57 -33.99 -7.44
CA TYR A 6 11.35 -32.77 -7.62
C TYR A 6 11.27 -32.29 -9.06
N VAL A 7 11.03 -30.99 -9.23
CA VAL A 7 10.94 -30.35 -10.55
C VAL A 7 11.93 -29.19 -10.60
N TYR A 8 12.79 -29.19 -11.61
CA TYR A 8 13.75 -28.12 -11.87
C TYR A 8 13.14 -27.19 -12.91
N LEU A 9 12.98 -25.93 -12.56
CA LEU A 9 12.44 -24.88 -13.42
C LEU A 9 13.52 -23.86 -13.72
N SER A 10 13.68 -23.48 -14.99
CA SER A 10 14.45 -22.30 -15.39
C SER A 10 13.47 -21.14 -15.50
N ILE A 11 13.75 -20.03 -14.81
CA ILE A 11 12.95 -18.81 -14.86
C ILE A 11 13.77 -17.68 -15.46
N GLY A 12 13.16 -16.83 -16.30
CA GLY A 12 13.85 -15.71 -16.91
C GLY A 12 12.98 -14.54 -17.33
N SER A 13 13.61 -13.39 -17.58
CA SER A 13 12.99 -12.16 -18.08
C SER A 13 14.03 -11.25 -18.74
N ASN A 14 13.66 -10.57 -19.83
CA ASN A 14 14.49 -9.55 -20.45
C ASN A 14 13.74 -8.25 -20.79
N ILE A 15 12.51 -8.09 -20.30
CA ILE A 15 11.76 -6.83 -20.38
C ILE A 15 11.83 -6.14 -19.02
N PHE A 16 12.21 -4.87 -18.99
CA PHE A 16 12.20 -4.08 -17.76
C PHE A 16 10.78 -4.06 -17.15
N PRO A 17 10.60 -4.26 -15.83
CA PRO A 17 11.61 -4.53 -14.80
C PRO A 17 11.91 -6.03 -14.63
N ARG A 18 13.04 -6.50 -15.18
CA ARG A 18 13.40 -7.93 -15.32
C ARG A 18 13.51 -8.64 -13.97
N GLY A 19 14.20 -8.00 -13.03
CA GLY A 19 14.42 -8.49 -11.67
C GLY A 19 13.13 -8.56 -10.89
N VAL A 20 12.22 -7.60 -11.09
CA VAL A 20 10.89 -7.60 -10.45
C VAL A 20 10.02 -8.71 -11.02
N TYR A 21 10.05 -8.97 -12.33
CA TYR A 21 9.38 -10.14 -12.90
C TYR A 21 9.92 -11.45 -12.31
N LEU A 22 11.25 -11.64 -12.24
CA LEU A 22 11.84 -12.83 -11.60
C LEU A 22 11.40 -12.99 -10.14
N ALA A 23 11.39 -11.91 -9.37
CA ALA A 23 10.93 -11.94 -7.98
C ALA A 23 9.46 -12.34 -7.87
N THR A 24 8.62 -11.86 -8.80
CA THR A 24 7.19 -12.17 -8.86
C THR A 24 6.95 -13.63 -9.26
N ILE A 25 7.71 -14.16 -10.23
CA ILE A 25 7.71 -15.59 -10.59
C ILE A 25 8.07 -16.43 -9.37
N ARG A 26 9.16 -16.12 -8.65
CA ARG A 26 9.56 -16.87 -7.44
C ARG A 26 8.45 -16.88 -6.38
N LYS A 27 7.79 -15.73 -6.14
CA LYS A 27 6.67 -15.63 -5.20
C LYS A 27 5.53 -16.56 -5.62
N ALA A 28 5.09 -16.48 -6.88
CA ALA A 28 4.02 -17.31 -7.41
C ALA A 28 4.35 -18.81 -7.37
N LEU A 29 5.61 -19.19 -7.64
CA LEU A 29 6.07 -20.57 -7.52
C LEU A 29 6.04 -21.07 -6.08
N ARG A 30 6.45 -20.26 -5.09
CA ARG A 30 6.34 -20.64 -3.68
C ARG A 30 4.89 -20.89 -3.27
N GLU A 31 3.97 -20.02 -3.70
CA GLU A 31 2.54 -20.16 -3.39
C GLU A 31 1.92 -21.40 -4.07
N ARG A 32 2.16 -21.60 -5.37
CA ARG A 32 1.55 -22.69 -6.15
C ARG A 32 2.14 -24.06 -5.86
N PHE A 33 3.39 -24.15 -5.39
CA PHE A 33 4.10 -25.42 -5.16
C PHE A 33 4.40 -25.70 -3.68
N GLY A 34 3.94 -24.85 -2.75
CA GLY A 34 4.17 -25.04 -1.31
C GLY A 34 5.60 -24.74 -0.86
N GLY A 35 6.33 -23.94 -1.63
CA GLY A 35 7.70 -23.51 -1.36
C GLY A 35 8.68 -23.75 -2.51
N ILE A 36 9.90 -23.24 -2.35
CA ILE A 36 11.05 -23.53 -3.20
C ILE A 36 12.07 -24.26 -2.31
N VAL A 37 12.57 -25.40 -2.78
CA VAL A 37 13.53 -26.25 -2.06
C VAL A 37 14.93 -25.66 -2.16
N LYS A 38 15.33 -25.23 -3.36
CA LYS A 38 16.59 -24.56 -3.64
C LYS A 38 16.43 -23.55 -4.78
N GLU A 39 17.25 -22.51 -4.77
CA GLU A 39 17.34 -21.53 -5.85
C GLU A 39 18.81 -21.20 -6.10
N SER A 40 19.18 -21.01 -7.37
CA SER A 40 20.50 -20.47 -7.71
C SER A 40 20.57 -18.96 -7.42
N SER A 41 21.77 -18.40 -7.50
CA SER A 41 21.97 -16.98 -7.75
C SER A 41 21.20 -16.52 -9.00
N ILE A 42 20.94 -15.21 -9.12
CA ILE A 42 20.40 -14.62 -10.35
C ILE A 42 21.56 -14.36 -11.30
N TYR A 43 21.42 -14.80 -12.55
CA TYR A 43 22.42 -14.65 -13.60
C TYR A 43 21.94 -13.67 -14.67
N GLU A 44 22.73 -12.66 -14.97
CA GLU A 44 22.57 -11.84 -16.18
C GLU A 44 23.30 -12.49 -17.34
N THR A 45 22.59 -12.67 -18.47
CA THR A 45 23.06 -13.46 -19.61
C THR A 45 22.69 -12.80 -20.93
N THR A 46 23.53 -12.99 -21.94
CA THR A 46 23.22 -12.53 -23.31
C THR A 46 22.02 -13.27 -23.90
N PRO A 47 21.14 -12.60 -24.67
CA PRO A 47 20.06 -13.27 -25.39
C PRO A 47 20.59 -14.39 -26.31
N TRP A 48 19.89 -15.51 -26.36
CA TRP A 48 20.30 -16.66 -27.15
C TRP A 48 19.56 -16.69 -28.48
N GLY A 49 20.29 -16.57 -29.59
CA GLY A 49 19.74 -16.72 -30.94
C GLY A 49 19.03 -15.49 -31.53
N PHE A 50 19.06 -14.34 -30.86
CA PHE A 50 18.53 -13.06 -31.36
C PHE A 50 19.17 -11.86 -30.65
N GLU A 51 18.98 -10.65 -31.16
CA GLU A 51 19.36 -9.40 -30.49
C GLU A 51 18.19 -8.84 -29.67
N ALA A 52 18.48 -8.35 -28.46
CA ALA A 52 17.49 -7.71 -27.60
C ALA A 52 18.08 -6.47 -26.93
N ASP A 53 17.21 -5.51 -26.59
CA ASP A 53 17.61 -4.25 -25.97
C ASP A 53 18.24 -4.43 -24.58
N LEU A 54 17.81 -5.47 -23.86
CA LEU A 54 18.31 -5.81 -22.53
C LEU A 54 18.76 -7.27 -22.48
N PRO A 55 19.80 -7.57 -21.66
CA PRO A 55 20.16 -8.95 -21.37
C PRO A 55 19.03 -9.67 -20.62
N PHE A 56 19.07 -11.00 -20.60
CA PHE A 56 18.18 -11.79 -19.75
C PHE A 56 18.69 -11.82 -18.32
N LEU A 57 17.78 -11.80 -17.36
CA LEU A 57 18.02 -12.37 -16.05
C LEU A 57 17.47 -13.80 -16.04
N ASN A 58 18.26 -14.75 -15.55
CA ASN A 58 17.95 -16.18 -15.49
C ASN A 58 18.24 -16.74 -14.10
N GLN A 59 17.45 -17.72 -13.67
CA GLN A 59 17.62 -18.42 -12.39
C GLN A 59 17.05 -19.83 -12.50
N VAL A 60 17.67 -20.81 -11.82
CA VAL A 60 17.09 -22.15 -11.67
C VAL A 60 16.51 -22.29 -10.28
N VAL A 61 15.29 -22.80 -10.21
CA VAL A 61 14.58 -23.08 -8.96
C VAL A 61 14.15 -24.55 -8.92
N LEU A 62 14.33 -25.16 -7.76
CA LEU A 62 13.92 -26.52 -7.46
C LEU A 62 12.67 -26.48 -6.59
N VAL A 63 11.58 -27.08 -7.07
CA VAL A 63 10.34 -27.23 -6.30
C VAL A 63 10.06 -28.70 -6.04
N ARG A 64 9.28 -28.98 -4.98
CA ARG A 64 8.79 -30.32 -4.66
C ARG A 64 7.27 -30.30 -4.74
N THR A 65 6.69 -31.24 -5.46
CA THR A 65 5.24 -31.23 -5.73
C THR A 65 4.67 -32.63 -5.87
N SER A 66 3.36 -32.76 -5.65
CA SER A 66 2.58 -33.96 -5.99
C SER A 66 1.77 -33.79 -7.28
N LYS A 67 1.88 -32.62 -7.95
CA LYS A 67 1.21 -32.31 -9.22
C LYS A 67 1.85 -33.09 -10.36
N SER A 68 1.04 -33.63 -11.26
CA SER A 68 1.50 -34.28 -12.50
C SER A 68 2.22 -33.30 -13.44
N PRO A 69 3.00 -33.78 -14.43
CA PRO A 69 3.71 -32.89 -15.35
C PRO A 69 2.81 -31.91 -16.11
N VAL A 70 1.60 -32.34 -16.47
CA VAL A 70 0.61 -31.49 -17.16
C VAL A 70 0.06 -30.41 -16.23
N GLU A 71 -0.16 -30.74 -14.95
CA GLU A 71 -0.55 -29.74 -13.95
C GLU A 71 0.57 -28.73 -13.72
N VAL A 72 1.83 -29.17 -13.61
CA VAL A 72 2.99 -28.26 -13.52
C VAL A 72 3.04 -27.33 -14.74
N LEU A 73 2.88 -27.86 -15.95
CA LEU A 73 2.87 -27.06 -17.18
C LEU A 73 1.77 -25.99 -17.16
N ARG A 74 0.56 -26.33 -16.70
CA ARG A 74 -0.55 -25.37 -16.60
C ARG A 74 -0.24 -24.25 -15.62
N GLU A 75 0.30 -24.59 -14.45
CA GLU A 75 0.67 -23.63 -13.41
C GLU A 75 1.71 -22.63 -13.89
N VAL A 76 2.76 -23.10 -14.57
CA VAL A 76 3.81 -22.19 -15.09
C VAL A 76 3.27 -21.29 -16.20
N GLN A 77 2.44 -21.82 -17.10
CA GLN A 77 1.80 -21.03 -18.16
C GLN A 77 0.81 -20.00 -17.60
N ASP A 78 0.10 -20.32 -16.52
CA ASP A 78 -0.77 -19.37 -15.82
C ASP A 78 0.03 -18.21 -15.22
N ILE A 79 1.20 -18.49 -14.61
CA ILE A 79 2.09 -17.46 -14.09
C ILE A 79 2.56 -16.55 -15.23
N GLU A 80 3.03 -17.12 -16.34
CA GLU A 80 3.49 -16.35 -17.50
C GLU A 80 2.39 -15.44 -18.05
N ARG A 81 1.17 -15.98 -18.24
CA ARG A 81 0.02 -15.19 -18.70
C ARG A 81 -0.31 -14.05 -17.75
N GLY A 82 -0.28 -14.30 -16.44
CA GLY A 82 -0.53 -13.29 -15.41
C GLY A 82 0.51 -12.16 -15.39
N LEU A 83 1.68 -12.37 -15.98
CA LEU A 83 2.76 -11.39 -16.09
C LEU A 83 2.87 -10.76 -17.49
N GLY A 84 1.82 -10.86 -18.30
CA GLY A 84 1.75 -10.19 -19.60
C GLY A 84 2.53 -10.89 -20.72
N ARG A 85 2.87 -12.17 -20.58
CA ARG A 85 3.45 -12.95 -21.69
C ARG A 85 2.38 -13.22 -22.75
N HIS A 86 2.43 -12.49 -23.85
CA HIS A 86 1.67 -12.78 -25.07
C HIS A 86 2.51 -13.69 -25.98
N ARG A 87 1.96 -14.83 -26.41
CA ARG A 87 2.64 -15.71 -27.38
C ARG A 87 2.38 -15.17 -28.79
N ASP A 88 3.30 -14.36 -29.30
CA ASP A 88 3.29 -14.00 -30.72
C ASP A 88 3.74 -15.21 -31.56
N GLU A 89 3.19 -15.37 -32.76
CA GLU A 89 3.41 -16.54 -33.64
C GLU A 89 4.83 -16.64 -34.25
N GLY A 90 5.85 -16.02 -33.67
CA GLY A 90 7.19 -15.94 -34.25
C GLY A 90 8.34 -16.10 -33.24
N GLY A 91 9.18 -17.12 -33.47
CA GLY A 91 10.60 -17.17 -33.07
C GLY A 91 10.98 -16.90 -31.60
N TYR A 92 12.28 -16.67 -31.37
CA TYR A 92 12.80 -16.19 -30.09
C TYR A 92 12.54 -14.68 -29.98
N SER A 93 11.83 -14.26 -28.93
CA SER A 93 11.50 -12.86 -28.68
C SER A 93 11.78 -12.45 -27.23
N SER A 94 11.82 -11.14 -27.00
CA SER A 94 11.84 -10.54 -25.66
C SER A 94 10.53 -10.82 -24.93
N ARG A 95 10.59 -11.05 -23.63
CA ARG A 95 9.45 -11.46 -22.81
C ARG A 95 9.57 -11.01 -21.36
N THR A 96 8.42 -10.76 -20.74
CA THR A 96 8.28 -10.37 -19.33
C THR A 96 8.57 -11.52 -18.38
N ALA A 97 8.15 -12.74 -18.73
CA ALA A 97 8.36 -13.94 -17.94
C ALA A 97 8.58 -15.14 -18.87
N ASP A 98 9.55 -15.99 -18.54
CA ASP A 98 9.86 -17.29 -19.17
C ASP A 98 9.99 -18.34 -18.08
N ILE A 99 9.24 -19.43 -18.14
CA ILE A 99 9.34 -20.53 -17.19
C ILE A 99 9.40 -21.87 -17.92
N ASP A 100 10.60 -22.43 -18.02
CA ASP A 100 10.86 -23.72 -18.64
C ASP A 100 10.95 -24.84 -17.61
N ILE A 101 10.27 -25.96 -17.86
CA ILE A 101 10.44 -27.20 -17.08
C ILE A 101 11.67 -27.93 -17.60
N LEU A 102 12.76 -27.92 -16.83
CA LEU A 102 14.02 -28.58 -17.21
C LEU A 102 13.96 -30.09 -16.96
N LEU A 103 13.54 -30.49 -15.76
CA LEU A 103 13.54 -31.87 -15.28
C LEU A 103 12.31 -32.10 -14.40
N TYR A 104 11.74 -33.31 -14.45
CA TYR A 104 10.63 -33.76 -13.61
C TYR A 104 10.97 -35.15 -13.07
N GLY A 105 11.49 -35.20 -11.85
CA GLY A 105 12.06 -36.43 -11.28
C GLY A 105 13.04 -37.10 -12.24
N GLU A 106 12.84 -38.40 -12.45
CA GLU A 106 13.58 -39.20 -13.44
C GLU A 106 12.75 -39.46 -14.71
N GLU A 107 11.60 -38.78 -14.87
CA GLU A 107 10.69 -39.05 -15.97
C GLU A 107 11.22 -38.52 -17.30
N ARG A 108 10.95 -39.28 -18.36
CA ARG A 108 11.12 -38.84 -19.74
C ARG A 108 9.75 -38.63 -20.37
N ILE A 109 9.45 -37.39 -20.71
CA ILE A 109 8.16 -36.97 -21.25
C ILE A 109 8.38 -36.49 -22.68
N SER A 110 7.55 -36.98 -23.59
CA SER A 110 7.62 -36.65 -25.01
C SER A 110 6.21 -36.51 -25.56
N THR A 111 5.56 -35.39 -25.26
CA THR A 111 4.26 -35.03 -25.83
C THR A 111 4.40 -33.78 -26.72
N PRO A 112 3.42 -33.47 -27.57
CA PRO A 112 3.43 -32.23 -28.36
C PRO A 112 3.49 -30.95 -27.49
N GLU A 113 3.02 -31.04 -26.25
CA GLU A 113 2.89 -29.91 -25.32
C GLU A 113 4.08 -29.79 -24.36
N LEU A 114 4.78 -30.90 -24.09
CA LEU A 114 5.85 -30.97 -23.09
C LEU A 114 6.93 -31.98 -23.46
N GLN A 115 8.18 -31.53 -23.43
CA GLN A 115 9.36 -32.38 -23.56
C GLN A 115 10.24 -32.25 -22.31
N VAL A 116 10.48 -33.37 -21.62
CA VAL A 116 11.32 -33.44 -20.42
C VAL A 116 12.26 -34.67 -20.52
N PRO A 117 13.57 -34.55 -20.25
CA PRO A 117 14.33 -33.31 -20.03
C PRO A 117 14.19 -32.29 -21.15
N HIS A 118 14.31 -30.99 -20.82
CA HIS A 118 14.13 -29.94 -21.81
C HIS A 118 15.15 -30.08 -22.97
N PRO A 119 14.73 -30.08 -24.25
CA PRO A 119 15.55 -30.56 -25.38
C PRO A 119 16.93 -29.89 -25.53
N HIS A 120 16.98 -28.59 -25.26
CA HIS A 120 18.20 -27.77 -25.45
C HIS A 120 18.89 -27.39 -24.14
N MET A 121 18.51 -27.96 -23.00
CA MET A 121 19.06 -27.50 -21.70
C MET A 121 20.57 -27.70 -21.58
N LEU A 122 21.13 -28.72 -22.25
CA LEU A 122 22.56 -29.04 -22.21
C LEU A 122 23.40 -28.16 -23.16
N GLU A 123 22.75 -27.43 -24.07
CA GLU A 123 23.41 -26.58 -25.06
C GLU A 123 23.51 -25.13 -24.58
N ARG A 124 22.91 -24.80 -23.43
CA ARG A 124 22.65 -23.43 -23.00
C ARG A 124 23.38 -23.14 -21.71
N ARG A 125 24.38 -22.24 -21.77
CA ARG A 125 25.17 -21.89 -20.58
C ARG A 125 24.32 -21.16 -19.53
N PHE A 126 23.34 -20.37 -19.97
CA PHE A 126 22.40 -19.68 -19.07
C PHE A 126 21.48 -20.64 -18.27
N VAL A 127 21.37 -21.91 -18.70
CA VAL A 127 20.65 -22.96 -17.95
C VAL A 127 21.63 -23.76 -17.10
N LEU A 128 22.75 -24.20 -17.68
CA LEU A 128 23.73 -25.05 -16.99
C LEU A 128 24.42 -24.34 -15.81
N ALA A 129 24.73 -23.04 -15.94
CA ALA A 129 25.39 -22.28 -14.87
C ALA A 129 24.55 -22.24 -13.58
N PRO A 130 23.28 -21.79 -13.59
CA PRO A 130 22.42 -21.84 -12.41
C PRO A 130 22.06 -23.27 -11.99
N LEU A 131 21.88 -24.22 -12.93
CA LEU A 131 21.58 -25.61 -12.59
C LEU A 131 22.73 -26.27 -11.80
N ALA A 132 23.98 -26.05 -12.22
CA ALA A 132 25.15 -26.58 -11.53
C ALA A 132 25.36 -25.96 -10.14
N GLU A 133 24.83 -24.75 -9.89
CA GLU A 133 24.79 -24.15 -8.55
C GLU A 133 23.76 -24.84 -7.63
N VAL A 134 22.58 -25.17 -8.18
CA VAL A 134 21.52 -25.85 -7.41
C VAL A 134 21.87 -27.30 -7.08
N ASP A 135 22.46 -28.01 -8.05
CA ASP A 135 22.65 -29.47 -7.96
C ASP A 135 23.89 -29.97 -8.73
N GLY A 136 25.06 -29.34 -8.57
CA GLY A 136 26.23 -29.61 -9.42
C GLY A 136 26.68 -31.08 -9.59
N GLU A 137 26.42 -31.95 -8.61
CA GLU A 137 26.73 -33.39 -8.68
C GLU A 137 25.64 -34.24 -9.34
N GLY A 138 24.45 -33.66 -9.58
CA GLY A 138 23.36 -34.31 -10.27
C GLY A 138 23.78 -34.74 -11.68
N VAL A 139 23.35 -35.95 -12.08
CA VAL A 139 23.81 -36.60 -13.31
C VAL A 139 22.72 -36.54 -14.37
N SER A 140 23.11 -36.13 -15.58
CA SER A 140 22.26 -36.19 -16.75
C SER A 140 22.03 -37.63 -17.20
N ALA A 141 20.77 -38.09 -17.18
CA ALA A 141 20.42 -39.44 -17.64
C ALA A 141 20.80 -39.69 -19.13
N SER A 142 20.88 -38.65 -19.95
CA SER A 142 21.22 -38.78 -21.38
C SER A 142 22.72 -38.84 -21.66
N SER A 143 23.55 -38.15 -20.86
CA SER A 143 25.01 -38.09 -21.10
C SER A 143 25.86 -38.84 -20.09
N GLY A 144 25.31 -39.19 -18.92
CA GLY A 144 26.04 -39.80 -17.80
C GLY A 144 27.00 -38.86 -17.08
N LYS A 145 27.06 -37.58 -17.46
CA LYS A 145 27.92 -36.55 -16.85
C LYS A 145 27.16 -35.73 -15.81
N SER A 146 27.89 -35.20 -14.84
CA SER A 146 27.35 -34.25 -13.85
C SER A 146 27.00 -32.90 -14.50
N TRP A 147 26.09 -32.12 -13.89
CA TRP A 147 25.77 -30.78 -14.37
C TRP A 147 26.99 -29.84 -14.39
N ARG A 148 27.95 -30.03 -13.46
CA ARG A 148 29.21 -29.28 -13.45
C ARG A 148 30.11 -29.62 -14.64
N GLU A 149 30.30 -30.91 -14.94
CA GLU A 149 31.08 -31.34 -16.12
C GLU A 149 30.43 -30.87 -17.43
N LEU A 150 29.10 -30.86 -17.49
CA LEU A 150 28.36 -30.35 -18.65
C LEU A 150 28.51 -28.84 -18.83
N LEU A 151 28.53 -28.07 -17.73
CA LEU A 151 28.81 -26.64 -17.76
C LEU A 151 30.24 -26.33 -18.27
N GLU A 152 31.22 -27.10 -17.83
CA GLU A 152 32.63 -26.96 -18.26
C GLU A 152 32.81 -27.31 -19.73
N ALA A 153 32.09 -28.32 -20.22
CA ALA A 153 32.12 -28.76 -21.62
C ALA A 153 31.17 -27.98 -22.55
N CYS A 154 30.40 -27.02 -22.01
CA CYS A 154 29.40 -26.28 -22.78
C CYS A 154 30.07 -25.39 -23.83
N THR A 155 29.63 -25.52 -25.09
CA THR A 155 30.19 -24.78 -26.24
C THR A 155 29.56 -23.39 -26.41
N ASP A 156 28.48 -23.09 -25.69
CA ASP A 156 27.85 -21.78 -25.66
C ASP A 156 28.78 -20.75 -25.02
N LYS A 157 29.11 -19.72 -25.80
CA LYS A 157 30.01 -18.62 -25.40
C LYS A 157 29.27 -17.45 -24.76
N GLY A 158 27.94 -17.53 -24.60
CA GLY A 158 27.16 -16.51 -23.92
C GLY A 158 27.69 -16.25 -22.50
N GLU A 159 27.73 -14.99 -22.10
CA GLU A 159 28.14 -14.65 -20.74
C GLU A 159 27.05 -15.04 -19.74
N ALA A 160 27.46 -15.45 -18.54
CA ALA A 160 26.57 -15.72 -17.41
C ALA A 160 27.18 -15.14 -16.14
N ARG A 161 26.79 -13.92 -15.79
CA ARG A 161 27.33 -13.17 -14.65
C ARG A 161 26.33 -13.15 -13.51
N ARG A 162 26.76 -13.45 -12.28
CA ARG A 162 25.91 -13.26 -11.11
C ARG A 162 25.56 -11.78 -10.90
N THR A 163 24.35 -11.53 -10.45
CA THR A 163 23.86 -10.20 -10.07
C THR A 163 23.13 -10.26 -8.73
N GLU A 164 23.24 -9.19 -7.94
CA GLU A 164 22.65 -9.07 -6.61
C GLU A 164 21.50 -8.07 -6.62
N ASP A 165 20.36 -8.50 -6.06
CA ASP A 165 19.12 -7.72 -5.90
C ASP A 165 18.71 -6.81 -7.08
N PRO A 166 18.57 -7.35 -8.31
CA PRO A 166 18.09 -6.55 -9.44
C PRO A 166 16.67 -6.02 -9.22
N ALA A 167 15.83 -6.73 -8.45
CA ALA A 167 14.46 -6.33 -8.18
C ALA A 167 14.38 -5.05 -7.33
N GLY A 168 15.19 -4.94 -6.26
CA GLY A 168 15.27 -3.73 -5.44
C GLY A 168 15.76 -2.53 -6.24
N GLN A 169 16.79 -2.72 -7.07
CA GLN A 169 17.35 -1.69 -7.93
C GLN A 169 16.32 -1.17 -8.95
N GLU A 170 15.61 -2.08 -9.63
CA GLU A 170 14.61 -1.70 -10.62
C GLU A 170 13.37 -1.05 -10.00
N ARG A 171 12.86 -1.54 -8.85
CA ARG A 171 11.73 -0.91 -8.15
C ARG A 171 12.01 0.54 -7.76
N ALA A 172 13.25 0.86 -7.42
CA ALA A 172 13.66 2.24 -7.13
C ALA A 172 13.57 3.16 -8.36
N MET A 173 13.59 2.61 -9.57
CA MET A 173 13.44 3.33 -10.84
C MET A 173 12.01 3.29 -11.38
N MET A 174 11.08 2.63 -10.70
CA MET A 174 9.67 2.52 -11.09
C MET A 174 8.82 3.59 -10.39
N THR A 175 7.57 3.73 -10.84
CA THR A 175 6.62 4.66 -10.22
C THR A 175 6.30 4.22 -8.79
N SER A 176 6.26 5.18 -7.87
CA SER A 176 5.77 4.97 -6.50
C SER A 176 4.38 5.59 -6.34
N VAL A 177 3.48 4.90 -5.64
CA VAL A 177 2.14 5.39 -5.31
C VAL A 177 2.00 5.50 -3.79
N VAL A 178 1.61 6.67 -3.29
CA VAL A 178 1.36 6.91 -1.86
C VAL A 178 -0.07 7.35 -1.67
N ALA A 179 -0.73 6.82 -0.64
CA ALA A 179 -2.15 7.09 -0.39
C ALA A 179 -2.45 7.42 1.07
N ASP A 180 -3.32 8.40 1.26
CA ASP A 180 -3.95 8.77 2.54
C ASP A 180 -5.43 8.38 2.50
N GLY A 181 -5.76 7.27 3.16
CA GLY A 181 -7.06 6.62 3.20
C GLY A 181 -7.92 7.08 4.38
N GLY A 182 -8.87 7.98 4.11
CA GLY A 182 -9.90 8.37 5.05
C GLY A 182 -11.16 7.49 4.97
N ALA A 183 -12.11 7.74 5.87
CA ALA A 183 -13.39 7.02 5.91
C ALA A 183 -14.27 7.28 4.68
N THR A 184 -14.23 8.49 4.12
CA THR A 184 -15.12 8.92 3.01
C THR A 184 -14.36 9.04 1.70
N THR A 185 -13.10 9.48 1.74
CA THR A 185 -12.25 9.68 0.57
C THR A 185 -10.86 9.12 0.83
N ALA A 186 -10.21 8.63 -0.22
CA ALA A 186 -8.78 8.35 -0.21
C ALA A 186 -8.09 9.24 -1.24
N LYS A 187 -7.01 9.90 -0.84
CA LYS A 187 -6.18 10.74 -1.71
C LYS A 187 -4.95 9.94 -2.11
N TRP A 188 -4.51 10.11 -3.34
CA TRP A 188 -3.37 9.38 -3.89
C TRP A 188 -2.42 10.33 -4.61
N VAL A 189 -1.13 10.02 -4.53
CA VAL A 189 -0.10 10.64 -5.34
C VAL A 189 0.75 9.55 -5.98
N SER A 190 0.88 9.58 -7.30
CA SER A 190 1.94 8.84 -7.98
C SER A 190 3.16 9.73 -8.18
N VAL A 191 4.35 9.16 -8.05
CA VAL A 191 5.64 9.81 -8.29
C VAL A 191 6.44 8.93 -9.24
N ASP A 192 6.74 9.43 -10.44
CA ASP A 192 7.56 8.69 -11.41
C ASP A 192 9.07 8.83 -11.13
N ALA A 193 9.89 8.15 -11.92
CA ALA A 193 11.35 8.17 -11.79
C ALA A 193 11.98 9.56 -12.00
N THR A 194 11.27 10.48 -12.67
CA THR A 194 11.72 11.87 -12.89
C THR A 194 11.33 12.80 -11.73
N GLY A 195 10.52 12.30 -10.79
CA GLY A 195 9.93 13.09 -9.71
C GLY A 195 8.63 13.79 -10.10
N THR A 196 8.06 13.50 -11.28
CA THR A 196 6.77 14.05 -11.71
C THR A 196 5.66 13.46 -10.86
N LYS A 197 4.77 14.32 -10.36
CA LYS A 197 3.71 13.96 -9.39
C LYS A 197 2.33 14.14 -9.99
N CYS A 198 1.48 13.11 -9.88
CA CYS A 198 0.07 13.18 -10.27
C CYS A 198 -0.82 12.86 -9.08
N ARG A 199 -1.94 13.60 -8.93
CA ARG A 199 -2.90 13.43 -7.84
C ARG A 199 -4.17 12.73 -8.32
N TYR A 200 -4.67 11.84 -7.48
CA TYR A 200 -5.92 11.13 -7.70
C TYR A 200 -6.76 11.14 -6.43
N THR A 201 -8.05 10.87 -6.56
CA THR A 201 -8.96 10.74 -5.42
C THR A 201 -9.95 9.62 -5.73
N SER A 202 -10.19 8.76 -4.74
CA SER A 202 -11.20 7.71 -4.79
C SER A 202 -12.11 7.81 -3.57
N ARG A 203 -13.09 6.91 -3.50
CA ARG A 203 -13.82 6.65 -2.25
C ARG A 203 -12.87 6.15 -1.18
N GLY A 204 -13.23 6.41 0.07
CA GLY A 204 -12.52 5.88 1.25
C GLY A 204 -12.61 4.35 1.29
N MET A 205 -11.53 3.69 1.71
CA MET A 205 -11.43 2.23 1.76
C MET A 205 -10.97 1.80 3.16
N ASN A 206 -11.85 2.01 4.13
CA ASN A 206 -11.59 1.50 5.47
C ASN A 206 -11.91 -0.01 5.50
N PRO A 207 -10.95 -0.87 5.90
CA PRO A 207 -11.10 -2.32 5.84
C PRO A 207 -12.21 -2.91 6.71
N LEU A 208 -12.81 -2.12 7.60
CA LEU A 208 -13.98 -2.53 8.37
C LEU A 208 -15.26 -2.59 7.51
N TYR A 209 -15.27 -1.91 6.36
CA TYR A 209 -16.46 -1.75 5.52
C TYR A 209 -16.25 -2.19 4.06
N VAL A 210 -15.01 -2.46 3.65
CA VAL A 210 -14.68 -2.91 2.30
C VAL A 210 -13.95 -4.25 2.34
N ASP A 211 -14.15 -5.06 1.31
CA ASP A 211 -13.38 -6.28 1.05
C ASP A 211 -12.33 -6.06 -0.04
N ALA A 212 -11.48 -7.06 -0.28
CA ALA A 212 -10.39 -6.97 -1.26
C ALA A 212 -10.92 -6.72 -2.69
N ASP A 213 -12.09 -7.27 -3.04
CA ASP A 213 -12.73 -7.06 -4.35
C ASP A 213 -13.21 -5.61 -4.51
N GLY A 214 -13.75 -5.02 -3.45
CA GLY A 214 -14.13 -3.62 -3.40
C GLY A 214 -12.93 -2.69 -3.56
N VAL A 215 -11.83 -2.99 -2.86
CA VAL A 215 -10.56 -2.26 -2.99
C VAL A 215 -10.04 -2.35 -4.42
N GLU A 216 -9.95 -3.55 -4.99
CA GLU A 216 -9.48 -3.76 -6.36
C GLU A 216 -10.31 -2.97 -7.37
N ARG A 217 -11.65 -3.01 -7.24
CA ARG A 217 -12.56 -2.29 -8.14
C ARG A 217 -12.36 -0.77 -8.07
N GLU A 218 -12.34 -0.21 -6.87
CA GLU A 218 -12.19 1.24 -6.68
C GLU A 218 -10.83 1.73 -7.17
N VAL A 219 -9.76 0.98 -6.92
CA VAL A 219 -8.40 1.36 -7.31
C VAL A 219 -8.18 1.17 -8.82
N ARG A 220 -8.78 0.16 -9.46
CA ARG A 220 -8.78 0.04 -10.94
C ARG A 220 -9.54 1.17 -11.62
N ASN A 221 -10.58 1.71 -11.00
CA ASN A 221 -11.31 2.85 -11.56
C ASN A 221 -10.43 4.12 -11.68
N ILE A 222 -9.51 4.32 -10.74
CA ILE A 222 -8.57 5.46 -10.78
C ILE A 222 -7.31 5.15 -11.59
N PHE A 223 -6.83 3.89 -11.55
CA PHE A 223 -5.63 3.43 -12.25
C PHE A 223 -6.02 2.38 -13.32
N GLY A 224 -6.83 2.80 -14.29
CA GLY A 224 -7.38 1.88 -15.29
C GLY A 224 -6.35 1.33 -16.29
N ASP A 225 -5.30 2.10 -16.57
CA ASP A 225 -4.27 1.71 -17.54
C ASP A 225 -3.39 0.58 -17.01
N GLU A 226 -3.31 -0.52 -17.78
CA GLU A 226 -2.56 -1.71 -17.39
C GLU A 226 -1.05 -1.48 -17.39
N TYR A 227 -0.53 -0.75 -18.37
CA TYR A 227 0.90 -0.44 -18.46
C TYR A 227 1.35 0.41 -17.28
N PHE A 228 0.55 1.39 -16.87
CA PHE A 228 0.78 2.17 -15.66
C PHE A 228 0.87 1.26 -14.43
N ARG A 229 -0.11 0.36 -14.23
CA ARG A 229 -0.15 -0.54 -13.06
C ARG A 229 1.05 -1.48 -13.00
N LEU A 230 1.52 -1.99 -14.15
CA LEU A 230 2.75 -2.77 -14.24
C LEU A 230 4.01 -1.91 -14.04
N GLY A 231 3.96 -0.62 -14.35
CA GLY A 231 5.03 0.35 -14.11
C GLY A 231 5.16 0.85 -12.66
N VAL A 232 4.29 0.42 -11.75
CA VAL A 232 4.37 0.77 -10.32
C VAL A 232 5.24 -0.23 -9.57
N GLY A 233 6.31 0.26 -8.94
CA GLY A 233 7.26 -0.55 -8.17
C GLY A 233 7.00 -0.55 -6.67
N ARG A 234 6.31 0.49 -6.15
CA ARG A 234 5.97 0.60 -4.74
C ARG A 234 4.60 1.23 -4.53
N VAL A 235 3.84 0.70 -3.58
CA VAL A 235 2.57 1.27 -3.12
C VAL A 235 2.62 1.39 -1.60
N SER A 236 2.42 2.58 -1.06
CA SER A 236 2.30 2.81 0.38
C SER A 236 0.93 3.41 0.69
N PHE A 237 0.06 2.61 1.31
CA PHE A 237 -1.27 3.02 1.71
C PHE A 237 -1.34 3.22 3.22
N TYR A 238 -1.80 4.37 3.67
CA TYR A 238 -1.98 4.68 5.08
C TYR A 238 -3.43 5.01 5.35
N GLY A 239 -4.06 4.34 6.31
CA GLY A 239 -5.47 4.60 6.59
C GLY A 239 -5.95 4.15 7.96
N ALA A 240 -7.15 4.60 8.33
CA ALA A 240 -7.78 4.15 9.56
C ALA A 240 -8.05 2.63 9.52
N ALA A 241 -7.88 1.95 10.65
CA ALA A 241 -8.03 0.49 10.80
C ALA A 241 -7.03 -0.37 10.00
N CYS A 242 -5.91 0.22 9.58
CA CYS A 242 -4.84 -0.47 8.83
C CYS A 242 -3.55 -0.74 9.63
N GLY A 243 -3.54 -0.49 10.94
CA GLY A 243 -2.37 -0.71 11.81
C GLY A 243 -2.13 -2.18 12.17
N GLU A 244 -1.09 -2.41 12.99
CA GLU A 244 -0.73 -3.75 13.47
C GLU A 244 -1.90 -4.41 14.23
N ASN A 245 -2.18 -5.69 13.92
CA ASN A 245 -3.33 -6.47 14.42
C ASN A 245 -4.73 -5.92 14.02
N GLN A 246 -4.80 -5.04 13.02
CA GLN A 246 -6.04 -4.58 12.41
C GLN A 246 -6.25 -5.24 11.03
N ARG A 247 -7.25 -4.79 10.28
CA ARG A 247 -7.69 -5.42 9.03
C ARG A 247 -6.99 -4.87 7.79
N GLY A 248 -5.75 -4.40 7.94
CA GLY A 248 -4.93 -3.87 6.83
C GLY A 248 -4.60 -4.93 5.76
N ASP A 249 -4.70 -6.21 6.10
CA ASP A 249 -4.56 -7.35 5.19
C ASP A 249 -5.53 -7.29 4.00
N VAL A 250 -6.76 -6.80 4.22
CA VAL A 250 -7.77 -6.64 3.16
C VAL A 250 -7.31 -5.64 2.10
N LEU A 251 -6.73 -4.51 2.52
CA LEU A 251 -6.19 -3.50 1.62
C LEU A 251 -4.96 -4.04 0.92
N LEU A 252 -4.08 -4.72 1.65
CA LEU A 252 -2.86 -5.31 1.10
C LEU A 252 -3.20 -6.26 -0.05
N GLU A 253 -4.17 -7.16 0.18
CA GLU A 253 -4.64 -8.11 -0.83
C GLU A 253 -5.21 -7.39 -2.06
N GLY A 254 -6.17 -6.48 -1.87
CA GLY A 254 -6.80 -5.76 -2.98
C GLY A 254 -5.80 -4.93 -3.79
N LEU A 255 -4.89 -4.21 -3.12
CA LEU A 255 -3.85 -3.41 -3.76
C LEU A 255 -2.83 -4.27 -4.50
N GLN A 256 -2.44 -5.43 -3.94
CA GLN A 256 -1.51 -6.34 -4.59
C GLN A 256 -2.08 -6.90 -5.90
N ARG A 257 -3.41 -7.15 -5.98
CA ARG A 257 -4.07 -7.58 -7.22
C ARG A 257 -4.07 -6.49 -8.31
N VAL A 258 -4.11 -5.22 -7.91
CA VAL A 258 -4.06 -4.09 -8.84
C VAL A 258 -2.64 -3.83 -9.33
N PHE A 259 -1.67 -3.87 -8.43
CA PHE A 259 -0.25 -3.60 -8.68
C PHE A 259 0.60 -4.86 -8.47
N PRO A 260 0.58 -5.81 -9.42
CA PRO A 260 1.16 -7.14 -9.22
C PRO A 260 2.69 -7.14 -9.07
N LEU A 261 3.38 -6.13 -9.63
CA LEU A 261 4.84 -6.00 -9.55
C LEU A 261 5.32 -5.14 -8.37
N ALA A 262 4.41 -4.40 -7.75
CA ALA A 262 4.74 -3.46 -6.70
C ALA A 262 5.03 -4.17 -5.37
N GLU A 263 5.97 -3.60 -4.62
CA GLU A 263 6.06 -3.80 -3.18
C GLU A 263 4.94 -2.98 -2.52
N VAL A 264 3.92 -3.66 -1.99
CA VAL A 264 2.77 -3.02 -1.33
C VAL A 264 2.97 -3.02 0.18
N GLN A 265 2.88 -1.84 0.78
CA GLN A 265 2.83 -1.63 2.22
C GLN A 265 1.50 -0.97 2.59
N VAL A 266 0.87 -1.48 3.65
CA VAL A 266 -0.31 -0.91 4.26
C VAL A 266 -0.03 -0.65 5.73
N ASP A 267 -0.36 0.54 6.21
CA ASP A 267 -0.16 0.92 7.61
C ASP A 267 -1.27 1.89 8.09
N SER A 268 -1.27 2.22 9.37
CA SER A 268 -2.22 3.16 9.96
C SER A 268 -2.01 4.61 9.47
N ASP A 269 -3.10 5.37 9.46
CA ASP A 269 -3.09 6.84 9.32
C ASP A 269 -2.18 7.52 10.37
N MET A 270 -2.07 6.95 11.57
CA MET A 270 -1.14 7.40 12.60
C MET A 270 0.33 7.31 12.17
N VAL A 271 0.72 6.32 11.36
CA VAL A 271 2.08 6.23 10.82
C VAL A 271 2.32 7.33 9.79
N MET A 272 1.38 7.60 8.87
CA MET A 272 1.53 8.73 7.95
C MET A 272 1.62 10.06 8.69
N ALA A 273 0.79 10.25 9.71
CA ALA A 273 0.82 11.44 10.56
C ALA A 273 2.19 11.62 11.22
N ALA A 274 2.77 10.52 11.74
CA ALA A 274 4.09 10.53 12.34
C ALA A 274 5.16 10.94 11.32
N ILE A 275 5.15 10.35 10.12
CA ILE A 275 6.12 10.66 9.05
C ILE A 275 6.01 12.13 8.63
N ALA A 276 4.79 12.62 8.38
CA ALA A 276 4.55 14.00 7.93
C ALA A 276 5.03 15.06 8.95
N THR A 277 5.03 14.71 10.24
CA THR A 277 5.33 15.66 11.32
C THR A 277 6.72 15.50 11.92
N TRP A 278 7.19 14.28 12.11
CA TRP A 278 8.44 13.94 12.76
C TRP A 278 9.52 13.42 11.80
N GLY A 279 9.17 13.14 10.54
CA GLY A 279 10.09 12.55 9.58
C GLY A 279 10.24 11.04 9.75
N HIS A 280 11.29 10.46 9.16
CA HIS A 280 11.57 9.03 9.24
C HIS A 280 12.89 8.75 9.98
N GLY A 281 12.92 7.63 10.72
CA GLY A 281 14.17 7.11 11.30
C GLY A 281 14.81 8.03 12.34
N ALA A 282 16.06 8.46 12.09
CA ALA A 282 16.89 9.23 13.02
C ALA A 282 16.39 10.68 13.26
N GLU A 283 15.44 11.16 12.44
CA GLU A 283 14.82 12.48 12.61
C GLU A 283 13.84 12.53 13.79
N VAL A 284 13.38 11.37 14.26
CA VAL A 284 12.49 11.28 15.43
C VAL A 284 13.33 11.31 16.71
N PRO A 285 13.12 12.29 17.62
CA PRO A 285 13.92 12.42 18.83
C PRO A 285 13.97 11.13 19.67
N HIS A 286 15.18 10.77 20.10
CA HIS A 286 15.39 9.76 21.11
C HIS A 286 14.87 10.27 22.45
N GLY A 287 13.68 9.83 22.85
CA GLY A 287 12.96 10.36 24.02
C GLY A 287 11.44 10.40 23.85
N GLY A 288 10.94 10.09 22.65
CA GLY A 288 9.53 10.02 22.35
C GLY A 288 8.89 11.37 22.05
N GLY A 289 7.77 11.30 21.33
CA GLY A 289 7.03 12.47 20.85
C GLY A 289 5.58 12.06 20.62
N ILE A 290 4.67 13.03 20.64
CA ILE A 290 3.25 12.75 20.42
C ILE A 290 2.86 13.22 19.04
N VAL A 291 2.13 12.38 18.34
CA VAL A 291 1.44 12.76 17.11
C VAL A 291 -0.06 12.69 17.31
N ALA A 292 -0.75 13.75 16.89
CA ALA A 292 -2.19 13.87 16.94
C ALA A 292 -2.77 14.00 15.53
N ILE A 293 -3.92 13.39 15.30
CA ILE A 293 -4.75 13.61 14.13
C ILE A 293 -5.99 14.36 14.60
N LEU A 294 -6.24 15.57 14.06
CA LEU A 294 -7.51 16.27 14.24
C LEU A 294 -8.06 16.71 12.88
N GLY A 295 -8.98 15.92 12.36
CA GLY A 295 -9.68 16.11 11.09
C GLY A 295 -11.17 15.88 11.28
N THR A 296 -11.75 14.96 10.49
CA THR A 296 -13.14 14.52 10.70
C THR A 296 -13.31 13.88 12.07
N GLY A 297 -12.43 12.95 12.45
CA GLY A 297 -12.30 12.41 13.81
C GLY A 297 -11.06 12.95 14.51
N SER A 298 -10.79 12.44 15.71
CA SER A 298 -9.54 12.75 16.43
C SER A 298 -8.88 11.50 16.98
N ASN A 299 -7.55 11.50 16.98
CA ASN A 299 -6.74 10.42 17.51
C ASN A 299 -5.38 10.97 17.97
N ALA A 300 -4.70 10.25 18.87
CA ALA A 300 -3.35 10.60 19.30
C ALA A 300 -2.57 9.37 19.73
N CYS A 301 -1.25 9.37 19.47
CA CYS A 301 -0.37 8.32 19.96
C CYS A 301 0.97 8.85 20.42
N TYR A 302 1.62 8.05 21.28
CA TYR A 302 3.02 8.21 21.64
C TYR A 302 3.89 7.45 20.65
N LEU A 303 4.94 8.12 20.18
CA LEU A 303 5.96 7.56 19.31
C LEU A 303 7.13 7.07 20.15
N ASP A 304 7.56 5.82 19.93
CA ASP A 304 8.84 5.31 20.40
C ASP A 304 9.68 4.92 19.19
N ARG A 305 10.89 5.50 19.08
CA ARG A 305 11.81 5.33 17.94
C ARG A 305 11.13 5.47 16.57
N GLY A 306 10.22 6.44 16.45
CA GLY A 306 9.48 6.73 15.22
C GLY A 306 8.29 5.84 14.93
N LYS A 307 7.94 4.90 15.81
CA LYS A 307 6.77 4.03 15.67
C LYS A 307 5.67 4.38 16.67
N PRO A 308 4.39 4.42 16.27
CA PRO A 308 3.27 4.45 17.20
C PRO A 308 3.30 3.22 18.13
N VAL A 309 3.43 3.41 19.44
CA VAL A 309 3.44 2.30 20.41
C VAL A 309 2.30 2.34 21.41
N TYR A 310 1.70 3.50 21.63
CA TYR A 310 0.55 3.65 22.50
C TYR A 310 -0.42 4.63 21.88
N VAL A 311 -1.55 4.09 21.39
CA VAL A 311 -2.63 4.89 20.80
C VAL A 311 -3.69 5.06 21.86
N THR A 312 -4.05 6.31 22.17
CA THR A 312 -5.20 6.55 23.05
C THR A 312 -6.46 6.07 22.33
N PRO A 313 -7.26 5.14 22.91
CA PRO A 313 -8.44 4.63 22.22
C PRO A 313 -9.41 5.75 21.86
N SER A 314 -9.64 6.00 20.57
CA SER A 314 -10.80 6.76 20.13
C SER A 314 -12.02 5.84 20.16
N VAL A 315 -13.06 6.27 20.87
CA VAL A 315 -14.38 5.61 20.89
C VAL A 315 -15.27 6.08 19.74
N GLY A 316 -14.69 6.84 18.79
CA GLY A 316 -15.31 7.28 17.57
C GLY A 316 -16.39 8.34 17.74
N PHE A 317 -16.88 8.80 16.60
CA PHE A 317 -17.78 9.95 16.45
C PHE A 317 -18.98 9.97 17.40
N LEU A 318 -19.58 8.83 17.74
CA LEU A 318 -20.79 8.82 18.56
C LEU A 318 -20.49 9.20 20.01
N PHE A 319 -19.43 8.65 20.59
CA PHE A 319 -19.12 8.75 22.02
C PHE A 319 -17.95 9.67 22.35
N GLY A 320 -17.04 9.93 21.41
CA GLY A 320 -15.83 10.71 21.62
C GLY A 320 -15.47 11.52 20.38
N ASP A 321 -14.24 11.33 19.88
CA ASP A 321 -13.59 12.18 18.87
C ASP A 321 -13.51 13.65 19.33
N GLU A 322 -13.21 13.87 20.61
CA GLU A 322 -13.09 15.20 21.22
C GLU A 322 -12.12 16.08 20.43
N GLY A 323 -12.51 17.34 20.21
CA GLY A 323 -11.73 18.29 19.41
C GLY A 323 -11.70 18.01 17.90
N SER A 324 -12.42 17.00 17.40
CA SER A 324 -12.55 16.75 15.96
C SER A 324 -13.59 17.67 15.30
N GLY A 325 -13.56 17.70 13.97
CA GLY A 325 -14.55 18.43 13.17
C GLY A 325 -15.96 17.87 13.40
N ALA A 326 -16.10 16.54 13.55
CA ALA A 326 -17.39 15.94 13.79
C ALA A 326 -17.92 16.24 15.21
N TRP A 327 -17.03 16.34 16.22
CA TRP A 327 -17.40 16.79 17.57
C TRP A 327 -17.90 18.23 17.57
N PHE A 328 -17.15 19.16 16.96
CA PHE A 328 -17.58 20.56 16.82
C PHE A 328 -18.86 20.69 16.00
N GLY A 329 -18.96 19.93 14.91
CA GLY A 329 -20.13 19.90 14.03
C GLY A 329 -21.41 19.50 14.74
N LYS A 330 -21.37 18.45 15.57
CA LYS A 330 -22.53 18.05 16.41
C LYS A 330 -22.99 19.20 17.31
N ARG A 331 -22.06 19.94 17.90
CA ARG A 331 -22.36 21.09 18.79
C ARG A 331 -23.01 22.23 18.01
N ILE A 332 -22.49 22.55 16.82
CA ILE A 332 -23.11 23.54 15.92
C ILE A 332 -24.53 23.13 15.53
N VAL A 333 -24.74 21.88 15.09
CA VAL A 333 -26.06 21.38 14.70
C VAL A 333 -27.04 21.39 15.89
N ARG A 334 -26.59 20.94 17.07
CA ARG A 334 -27.39 20.95 18.30
C ARG A 334 -27.84 22.37 18.65
N ASP A 335 -26.91 23.31 18.68
CA ASP A 335 -27.20 24.69 19.11
C ASP A 335 -28.02 25.43 18.04
N TRP A 336 -27.87 25.07 16.76
CA TRP A 336 -28.76 25.54 15.70
C TRP A 336 -30.20 25.05 15.89
N LEU A 337 -30.39 23.75 16.15
CA LEU A 337 -31.72 23.16 16.36
C LEU A 337 -32.45 23.74 17.58
N TYR A 338 -31.71 24.04 18.65
CA TYR A 338 -32.28 24.68 19.84
C TYR A 338 -32.37 26.21 19.73
N SER A 339 -32.10 26.81 18.57
CA SER A 339 -32.11 28.27 18.36
C SER A 339 -31.16 29.02 19.32
N ALA A 340 -30.07 28.36 19.73
CA ALA A 340 -29.03 28.88 20.61
C ALA A 340 -27.75 29.30 19.86
N LEU A 341 -27.66 29.01 18.56
CA LEU A 341 -26.53 29.40 17.72
C LEU A 341 -26.56 30.92 17.42
N PRO A 342 -25.42 31.64 17.49
CA PRO A 342 -25.38 33.05 17.09
C PRO A 342 -25.78 33.25 15.62
N LYS A 343 -26.46 34.37 15.33
CA LYS A 343 -26.96 34.69 13.97
C LYS A 343 -25.86 34.67 12.89
N SER A 344 -24.64 35.08 13.25
CA SER A 344 -23.46 35.05 12.38
C SER A 344 -23.17 33.63 11.88
N LEU A 345 -23.13 32.64 12.78
CA LEU A 345 -22.91 31.24 12.42
C LEU A 345 -24.14 30.61 11.78
N GLU A 346 -25.35 31.00 12.16
CA GLU A 346 -26.58 30.52 11.56
C GLU A 346 -26.64 30.83 10.05
N GLU A 347 -26.21 32.02 9.63
CA GLU A 347 -26.12 32.36 8.20
C GLU A 347 -25.08 31.51 7.47
N GLY A 348 -23.97 31.18 8.14
CA GLY A 348 -22.98 30.23 7.63
C GLY A 348 -23.56 28.83 7.42
N VAL A 349 -24.33 28.32 8.39
CA VAL A 349 -25.04 27.03 8.27
C VAL A 349 -26.04 27.09 7.12
N ARG A 350 -26.83 28.15 7.02
CA ARG A 350 -27.81 28.33 5.93
C ARG A 350 -27.11 28.33 4.57
N THR A 351 -26.04 29.11 4.42
CA THR A 351 -25.27 29.20 3.17
C THR A 351 -24.70 27.85 2.76
N MET A 352 -24.15 27.08 3.71
CA MET A 352 -23.65 25.73 3.46
C MET A 352 -24.77 24.79 2.98
N LEU A 353 -25.92 24.79 3.65
CA LEU A 353 -27.04 23.91 3.29
C LEU A 353 -27.68 24.27 1.95
N VAL A 354 -27.85 25.56 1.63
CA VAL A 354 -28.33 26.02 0.32
C VAL A 354 -27.40 25.57 -0.79
N LYS A 355 -26.08 25.67 -0.57
CA LYS A 355 -25.09 25.24 -1.53
C LYS A 355 -25.17 23.73 -1.81
N ASP A 356 -25.35 22.92 -0.76
CA ASP A 356 -25.29 21.47 -0.88
C ASP A 356 -26.63 20.84 -1.28
N PHE A 357 -27.77 21.49 -0.98
CA PHE A 357 -29.12 20.92 -1.14
C PHE A 357 -30.15 21.83 -1.82
N GLY A 358 -29.79 23.06 -2.17
CA GLY A 358 -30.69 24.05 -2.76
C GLY A 358 -31.58 24.77 -1.72
N GLU A 359 -32.10 25.93 -2.11
CA GLU A 359 -32.86 26.84 -1.23
C GLU A 359 -34.20 26.26 -0.76
N SER A 360 -34.85 25.44 -1.61
CA SER A 360 -36.12 24.78 -1.31
C SER A 360 -36.05 23.73 -0.19
N SER A 361 -34.84 23.27 0.17
CA SER A 361 -34.63 22.20 1.15
C SER A 361 -34.38 22.71 2.57
N LEU A 362 -34.28 24.04 2.78
CA LEU A 362 -33.92 24.63 4.08
C LEU A 362 -34.96 24.40 5.17
N GLU A 363 -36.25 24.52 4.85
CA GLU A 363 -37.34 24.29 5.82
C GLU A 363 -37.40 22.82 6.26
N GLU A 364 -37.18 21.89 5.31
CA GLU A 364 -37.10 20.46 5.58
C GLU A 364 -35.86 20.09 6.42
N MET A 365 -34.71 20.70 6.11
CA MET A 365 -33.44 20.45 6.81
C MET A 365 -33.39 21.04 8.21
N ARG A 366 -34.18 22.10 8.50
CA ARG A 366 -34.47 22.55 9.88
C ARG A 366 -35.33 21.56 10.65
N GLY A 367 -36.05 20.68 9.95
CA GLY A 367 -36.83 19.61 10.54
C GLY A 367 -35.95 18.60 11.26
N MET A 368 -36.22 18.37 12.54
CA MET A 368 -35.52 17.39 13.38
C MET A 368 -35.45 16.00 12.73
N ALA A 369 -36.47 15.61 11.95
CA ALA A 369 -36.53 14.33 11.24
C ALA A 369 -35.40 14.15 10.20
N SER A 370 -35.08 15.18 9.41
CA SER A 370 -34.05 15.10 8.36
C SER A 370 -32.64 14.95 8.96
N ILE A 371 -32.37 15.65 10.06
CA ILE A 371 -31.08 15.56 10.76
C ILE A 371 -30.94 14.20 11.46
N VAL A 372 -32.00 13.70 12.10
CA VAL A 372 -32.01 12.37 12.72
C VAL A 372 -31.77 11.30 11.66
N GLU A 373 -32.45 11.36 10.52
CA GLU A 373 -32.25 10.41 9.42
C GLU A 373 -30.78 10.38 8.98
N ARG A 374 -30.15 11.54 8.77
CA ARG A 374 -28.73 11.61 8.36
C ARG A 374 -27.77 11.18 9.46
N ALA A 375 -28.12 11.40 10.73
CA ALA A 375 -27.28 11.01 11.86
C ALA A 375 -27.25 9.49 12.08
N TYR A 376 -28.39 8.82 11.91
CA TYR A 376 -28.55 7.40 12.23
C TYR A 376 -28.55 6.47 11.00
N HIS A 377 -29.00 6.97 9.85
CA HIS A 377 -29.18 6.18 8.62
C HIS A 377 -28.38 6.73 7.43
N GLY A 378 -27.72 7.88 7.60
CA GLY A 378 -26.88 8.48 6.56
C GLY A 378 -25.58 7.72 6.31
N VAL A 379 -25.06 7.82 5.09
CA VAL A 379 -23.75 7.29 4.69
C VAL A 379 -22.65 8.20 5.27
N HIS A 380 -21.77 7.65 6.11
CA HIS A 380 -20.68 8.37 6.81
C HIS A 380 -21.13 9.62 7.61
N PRO A 381 -21.93 9.45 8.67
CA PRO A 381 -22.49 10.58 9.44
C PRO A 381 -21.42 11.52 10.02
N SER A 382 -20.27 10.98 10.45
CA SER A 382 -19.17 11.78 11.00
C SER A 382 -18.64 12.82 10.02
N ALA A 383 -18.50 12.47 8.74
CA ALA A 383 -18.03 13.39 7.70
C ALA A 383 -19.05 14.49 7.42
N TRP A 384 -20.34 14.16 7.43
CA TRP A 384 -21.43 15.13 7.27
C TRP A 384 -21.43 16.15 8.41
N PHE A 385 -21.42 15.69 9.66
CA PHE A 385 -21.32 16.59 10.83
C PHE A 385 -20.05 17.42 10.80
N SER A 386 -18.90 16.82 10.43
CA SER A 386 -17.65 17.56 10.28
C SER A 386 -17.72 18.70 9.26
N GLY A 387 -18.65 18.66 8.30
CA GLY A 387 -18.91 19.77 7.39
C GLY A 387 -19.35 21.04 8.12
N PHE A 388 -20.23 20.91 9.12
CA PHE A 388 -20.75 22.05 9.90
C PHE A 388 -19.65 22.78 10.68
N ALA A 389 -18.59 22.09 11.13
CA ALA A 389 -17.48 22.75 11.82
C ALA A 389 -16.73 23.77 10.95
N LYS A 390 -16.87 23.71 9.61
CA LYS A 390 -16.27 24.70 8.70
C LYS A 390 -16.89 26.09 8.86
N VAL A 391 -18.14 26.19 9.32
CA VAL A 391 -18.79 27.49 9.53
C VAL A 391 -18.14 28.30 10.64
N MET A 392 -17.34 27.67 11.52
CA MET A 392 -16.63 28.37 12.59
C MET A 392 -15.40 29.14 12.07
N GLU A 393 -14.85 28.76 10.92
CA GLU A 393 -13.57 29.29 10.43
C GLU A 393 -13.56 30.82 10.24
N PRO A 394 -14.58 31.45 9.61
CA PRO A 394 -14.63 32.91 9.48
C PRO A 394 -14.88 33.64 10.81
N HIS A 395 -15.33 32.92 11.84
CA HIS A 395 -15.85 33.47 13.10
C HIS A 395 -14.96 33.14 14.31
N ARG A 396 -13.68 32.78 14.10
CA ARG A 396 -12.75 32.36 15.17
C ARG A 396 -12.64 33.33 16.34
N GLY A 397 -12.73 34.63 16.07
CA GLY A 397 -12.66 35.68 17.08
C GLY A 397 -13.96 35.91 17.86
N GLU A 398 -15.08 35.30 17.45
CA GLU A 398 -16.32 35.43 18.18
C GLU A 398 -16.28 34.61 19.48
N GLU A 399 -16.87 35.17 20.55
CA GLU A 399 -16.85 34.57 21.88
C GLU A 399 -17.39 33.13 21.89
N TYR A 400 -18.48 32.89 21.15
CA TYR A 400 -19.08 31.56 21.03
C TYR A 400 -18.09 30.54 20.46
N VAL A 401 -17.41 30.88 19.35
CA VAL A 401 -16.45 29.98 18.70
C VAL A 401 -15.23 29.76 19.58
N SER A 402 -14.70 30.83 20.18
CA SER A 402 -13.57 30.75 21.11
C SER A 402 -13.87 29.84 22.31
N ARG A 403 -15.06 29.96 22.90
CA ARG A 403 -15.50 29.09 24.01
C ARG A 403 -15.64 27.64 23.56
N LEU A 404 -16.30 27.41 22.43
CA LEU A 404 -16.50 26.07 21.89
C LEU A 404 -15.16 25.37 21.58
N LEU A 405 -14.21 26.08 20.96
CA LEU A 405 -12.85 25.58 20.72
C LEU A 405 -12.12 25.25 22.02
N ALA A 406 -12.24 26.12 23.03
CA ALA A 406 -11.63 25.90 24.35
C ALA A 406 -12.21 24.68 25.09
N GLU A 407 -13.51 24.43 24.95
CA GLU A 407 -14.17 23.22 25.46
C GLU A 407 -13.66 21.97 24.71
N GLY A 408 -13.79 21.93 23.38
CA GLY A 408 -13.47 20.74 22.60
C GLY A 408 -11.99 20.36 22.66
N PHE A 409 -11.08 21.32 22.55
CA PHE A 409 -9.65 21.03 22.73
C PHE A 409 -9.25 20.80 24.18
N GLY A 410 -9.99 21.35 25.14
CA GLY A 410 -9.81 21.03 26.56
C GLY A 410 -10.12 19.56 26.86
N GLU A 411 -11.22 19.05 26.30
CA GLU A 411 -11.56 17.63 26.40
C GLU A 411 -10.56 16.75 25.65
N PHE A 412 -10.14 17.15 24.44
CA PHE A 412 -9.07 16.45 23.70
C PHE A 412 -7.77 16.38 24.52
N ALA A 413 -7.34 17.50 25.11
CA ALA A 413 -6.14 17.53 25.94
C ALA A 413 -6.27 16.62 27.17
N ARG A 414 -7.44 16.60 27.81
CA ARG A 414 -7.72 15.75 28.97
C ARG A 414 -7.73 14.26 28.61
N PHE A 415 -8.45 13.87 27.57
CA PHE A 415 -8.66 12.45 27.27
C PHE A 415 -7.57 11.85 26.38
N PHE A 416 -6.99 12.63 25.46
CA PHE A 416 -5.97 12.15 24.53
C PHE A 416 -4.56 12.49 24.99
N LEU A 417 -4.29 13.75 25.35
CA LEU A 417 -2.92 14.21 25.57
C LEU A 417 -2.39 13.91 26.97
N GLN A 418 -3.21 14.08 28.00
CA GLN A 418 -2.80 13.88 29.39
C GLN A 418 -2.29 12.44 29.67
N PRO A 419 -2.95 11.35 29.21
CA PRO A 419 -2.40 10.01 29.36
C PRO A 419 -1.06 9.80 28.65
N LEU A 420 -0.83 10.50 27.53
CA LEU A 420 0.41 10.43 26.76
C LEU A 420 1.53 11.25 27.42
N LYS A 421 1.18 12.37 28.05
CA LYS A 421 2.11 13.17 28.85
C LYS A 421 2.69 12.37 30.00
N GLU A 422 1.88 11.57 30.68
CA GLU A 422 2.31 10.66 31.76
C GLU A 422 3.31 9.59 31.28
N LYS A 423 3.40 9.34 29.96
CA LYS A 423 4.40 8.46 29.34
C LYS A 423 5.70 9.17 28.94
N GLY A 424 5.83 10.47 29.22
CA GLY A 424 7.04 11.25 28.94
C GLY A 424 6.98 12.12 27.68
N GLY A 425 5.81 12.28 27.05
CA GLY A 425 5.68 13.14 25.88
C GLY A 425 5.54 14.62 26.23
N ASP A 426 6.51 15.45 25.81
CA ASP A 426 6.52 16.90 26.09
C ASP A 426 6.09 17.77 24.89
N GLU A 427 6.20 17.24 23.67
CA GLU A 427 5.84 17.91 22.42
C GLU A 427 4.76 17.13 21.67
N VAL A 428 3.70 17.84 21.28
CA VAL A 428 2.65 17.34 20.39
C VAL A 428 2.87 17.93 19.00
N ARG A 429 2.94 17.09 17.98
CA ARG A 429 2.79 17.52 16.58
C ARG A 429 1.47 17.00 16.04
N ALA A 430 0.87 17.73 15.12
CA ALA A 430 -0.49 17.43 14.69
C ALA A 430 -0.65 17.43 13.17
N VAL A 431 -1.58 16.60 12.68
CA VAL A 431 -2.04 16.63 11.29
C VAL A 431 -3.55 16.84 11.23
N GLY A 432 -4.02 17.34 10.10
CA GLY A 432 -5.44 17.44 9.76
C GLY A 432 -5.98 18.87 9.73
N SER A 433 -7.13 19.02 9.09
CA SER A 433 -7.73 20.33 8.82
C SER A 433 -8.07 21.10 10.09
N VAL A 434 -8.62 20.42 11.11
CA VAL A 434 -9.05 21.06 12.37
C VAL A 434 -7.82 21.51 13.17
N ALA A 435 -6.78 20.67 13.26
CA ALA A 435 -5.51 21.05 13.85
C ALA A 435 -4.91 22.28 13.16
N TRP A 436 -4.88 22.29 11.82
CA TRP A 436 -4.28 23.38 11.04
C TRP A 436 -4.99 24.72 11.22
N TYR A 437 -6.32 24.70 11.08
CA TYR A 437 -7.11 25.91 11.13
C TYR A 437 -7.21 26.48 12.54
N TYR A 438 -7.28 25.65 13.58
CA TYR A 438 -7.45 26.11 14.96
C TYR A 438 -6.21 25.87 15.84
N ARG A 439 -5.02 25.87 15.23
CA ARG A 439 -3.73 25.61 15.89
C ARG A 439 -3.47 26.48 17.12
N ASP A 440 -3.93 27.73 17.14
CA ASP A 440 -3.72 28.64 18.27
C ASP A 440 -4.51 28.16 19.50
N ALA A 441 -5.77 27.76 19.30
CA ALA A 441 -6.60 27.21 20.37
C ALA A 441 -6.14 25.81 20.80
N LEU A 442 -5.67 24.98 19.85
CA LEU A 442 -5.05 23.68 20.16
C LEU A 442 -3.78 23.87 20.99
N GLY A 443 -2.94 24.86 20.64
CA GLY A 443 -1.72 25.20 21.38
C GLY A 443 -2.03 25.59 22.82
N ALA A 444 -3.02 26.46 23.03
CA ALA A 444 -3.48 26.83 24.36
C ALA A 444 -4.00 25.63 25.18
N ALA A 445 -4.62 24.63 24.52
CA ALA A 445 -5.05 23.41 25.20
C ALA A 445 -3.87 22.49 25.57
N CYS A 446 -2.86 22.36 24.70
CA CYS A 446 -1.62 21.64 25.01
C CYS A 446 -0.89 22.26 26.22
N GLU A 447 -0.81 23.59 26.29
CA GLU A 447 -0.14 24.29 27.39
C GLU A 447 -0.79 24.00 28.74
N ARG A 448 -2.12 23.87 28.79
CA ARG A 448 -2.87 23.53 30.02
C ARG A 448 -2.51 22.17 30.61
N VAL A 449 -2.04 21.23 29.79
CA VAL A 449 -1.55 19.91 30.22
C VAL A 449 -0.01 19.84 30.27
N GLY A 450 0.66 21.00 30.20
CA GLY A 450 2.11 21.09 30.32
C GLY A 450 2.87 20.57 29.09
N MET A 451 2.30 20.75 27.89
CA MET A 451 2.88 20.29 26.62
C MET A 451 2.99 21.45 25.63
N ARG A 452 3.98 21.37 24.72
CA ARG A 452 4.12 22.33 23.62
C ARG A 452 3.54 21.78 22.33
N LEU A 453 2.80 22.60 21.58
CA LEU A 453 2.44 22.30 20.20
C LEU A 453 3.62 22.64 19.25
N GLY A 454 4.07 21.64 18.49
CA GLY A 454 5.12 21.74 17.49
C GLY A 454 4.57 21.90 16.06
N LYS A 455 5.17 21.20 15.10
CA LYS A 455 4.74 21.22 13.69
C LYS A 455 3.27 20.80 13.56
N VAL A 456 2.49 21.58 12.82
CA VAL A 456 1.12 21.24 12.42
C VAL A 456 1.06 21.15 10.90
N VAL A 457 0.52 20.06 10.37
CA VAL A 457 0.45 19.80 8.93
C VAL A 457 -1.01 19.68 8.49
N LYS A 458 -1.40 20.41 7.44
CA LYS A 458 -2.77 20.33 6.92
C LYS A 458 -3.04 19.04 6.14
N ASP A 459 -2.11 18.68 5.25
CA ASP A 459 -2.24 17.57 4.30
C ASP A 459 -1.03 16.64 4.44
N PRO A 460 -1.13 15.55 5.22
CA PRO A 460 0.01 14.70 5.52
C PRO A 460 0.58 14.03 4.26
N LEU A 461 -0.28 13.66 3.31
CA LEU A 461 0.14 13.10 2.03
C LEU A 461 1.11 14.02 1.28
N GLY A 462 0.82 15.33 1.25
CA GLY A 462 1.68 16.33 0.61
C GLY A 462 3.07 16.38 1.23
N GLU A 463 3.17 16.36 2.56
CA GLU A 463 4.47 16.35 3.25
C GLU A 463 5.25 15.06 2.97
N VAL A 464 4.60 13.90 3.04
CA VAL A 464 5.25 12.58 2.84
C VAL A 464 5.85 12.47 1.44
N VAL A 465 5.18 13.00 0.41
CA VAL A 465 5.67 12.98 -0.97
C VAL A 465 6.52 14.20 -1.32
N GLY A 466 6.76 15.12 -0.39
CA GLY A 466 7.54 16.36 -0.58
C GLY A 466 6.92 17.32 -1.60
N TRP A 467 5.62 17.58 -1.50
CA TRP A 467 4.84 18.42 -2.43
C TRP A 467 5.04 19.93 -2.23
#